data_AF-A0A257X8Y6-F1
#
_entry.id   AF-A0A257X8Y6-F1
#
_cell.length_a   1.000
_cell.length_b   1.000
_cell.length_c   1.000
_cell.angle_alpha   90.00
_cell.angle_beta   90.00
_cell.angle_gamma   90.00
#
_symmetry.space_group_name_H-M   'P 1'
#
loop_
_entity.id
_entity.type
_entity.pdbx_description
1 polymer ?
#
loop_
_entity_poly.entity_id
_entity_poly.type
_entity_poly.pdbx_seq_one_letter_code
_entity_poly.pdbx_strand_id
1 'polypeptide(L)'
;MKTITAAFRLTWLMLGLVACSHGKKLPAAAAPQPAGPVQRLVVSVTEQQMVTFEDNRPRRLYQVSTSRFGTGGQRGTYFTPLGHLEVVEIIGQGLPVGAKLKAGQHTGEIVPVNALGRDPIVTRVIRLRGLERRNLWTQERMIYIHGTPEESKLKTPASYGCIRMASADIIRLCQWIKIGTRVDIVAGKVPAPNLLP
;
A
#
# COMPACT_ATOMS: atom_id res chain seq x y z
N MET A 1 10.81 -4.97 81.34
CA MET A 1 12.24 -5.33 81.22
C MET A 1 12.35 -6.64 80.46
N LYS A 2 13.07 -6.70 79.32
CA LYS A 2 13.39 -7.93 78.54
C LYS A 2 12.14 -8.65 77.94
N THR A 3 12.12 -9.31 76.77
CA THR A 3 13.07 -9.62 75.67
C THR A 3 12.34 -9.38 74.30
N ILE A 4 12.95 -9.03 73.15
CA ILE A 4 13.70 -9.86 72.15
C ILE A 4 13.09 -11.29 72.00
N THR A 5 12.86 -11.94 70.85
CA THR A 5 13.28 -11.86 69.43
C THR A 5 12.10 -12.45 68.59
N ALA A 6 12.04 -12.59 67.25
CA ALA A 6 12.94 -12.39 66.12
C ALA A 6 12.13 -12.16 64.81
N ALA A 7 12.78 -11.66 63.75
CA ALA A 7 12.32 -11.88 62.37
C ALA A 7 13.51 -11.85 61.39
N PHE A 8 13.70 -12.95 60.65
CA PHE A 8 14.66 -13.02 59.54
C PHE A 8 14.27 -12.02 58.43
N ARG A 9 15.27 -11.38 57.79
CA ARG A 9 15.31 -11.23 56.32
C ARG A 9 16.67 -10.79 55.80
N LEU A 10 17.28 -11.74 55.09
CA LEU A 10 17.91 -11.59 53.77
C LEU A 10 18.73 -10.31 53.49
N THR A 11 20.04 -10.50 53.41
CA THR A 11 20.97 -9.62 52.70
C THR A 11 20.51 -9.39 51.26
N TRP A 12 20.40 -8.12 50.86
CA TRP A 12 20.37 -7.75 49.44
C TRP A 12 21.41 -6.65 49.19
N LEU A 13 22.44 -7.01 48.43
CA LEU A 13 23.58 -6.15 48.13
C LEU A 13 23.15 -5.09 47.10
N MET A 14 23.04 -3.84 47.52
CA MET A 14 22.75 -2.72 46.61
C MET A 14 23.97 -2.41 45.74
N LEU A 15 24.08 -3.04 44.58
CA LEU A 15 24.99 -2.63 43.52
C LEU A 15 24.22 -1.84 42.47
N GLY A 16 24.25 -0.52 42.58
CA GLY A 16 23.56 0.36 41.64
C GLY A 16 24.23 0.40 40.28
N LEU A 17 23.54 -0.09 39.24
CA LEU A 17 23.81 0.32 37.86
C LEU A 17 22.83 1.43 37.47
N VAL A 18 23.31 2.66 37.43
CA VAL A 18 22.60 3.77 36.77
C VAL A 18 22.73 3.57 35.26
N ALA A 19 21.80 2.83 34.68
CA ALA A 19 21.67 2.71 33.24
C ALA A 19 21.11 4.02 32.67
N CYS A 20 21.99 4.90 32.17
CA CYS A 20 21.59 6.11 31.44
C CYS A 20 20.86 5.74 30.14
N SER A 21 19.54 5.64 30.22
CA SER A 21 18.64 5.37 29.09
C SER A 21 18.69 6.53 28.10
N HIS A 22 19.59 6.41 27.12
CA HIS A 22 19.62 7.27 25.93
C HIS A 22 18.42 6.95 25.05
N GLY A 23 17.24 7.41 25.49
CA GLY A 23 16.01 7.37 24.72
C GLY A 23 16.19 8.20 23.45
N LYS A 24 16.55 7.53 22.35
CA LYS A 24 16.50 8.13 21.01
C LYS A 24 15.06 8.54 20.73
N LYS A 25 14.77 9.82 20.97
CA LYS A 25 13.53 10.46 20.52
C LYS A 25 13.40 10.18 19.02
N LEU A 26 12.40 9.39 18.65
CA LEU A 26 11.98 9.29 17.25
C LEU A 26 11.68 10.72 16.77
N PRO A 27 12.24 11.16 15.63
CA PRO A 27 11.93 12.49 15.12
C PRO A 27 10.43 12.57 14.88
N ALA A 28 9.81 13.68 15.31
CA ALA A 28 8.42 13.95 15.01
C ALA A 28 8.22 13.88 13.49
N ALA A 29 7.11 13.29 13.04
CA ALA A 29 6.79 13.21 11.63
C ALA A 29 6.81 14.63 11.03
N ALA A 30 7.74 14.86 10.08
CA ALA A 30 7.90 16.16 9.46
C ALA A 30 6.56 16.59 8.83
N ALA A 31 6.23 17.88 8.97
CA ALA A 31 5.05 18.45 8.33
C ALA A 31 5.07 18.14 6.81
N PRO A 32 3.92 17.85 6.19
CA PRO A 32 3.87 17.50 4.77
C PRO A 32 4.40 18.66 3.94
N GLN A 33 5.58 18.49 3.35
CA GLN A 33 6.10 19.42 2.35
C GLN A 33 5.13 19.47 1.17
N PRO A 34 4.96 20.64 0.52
CA PRO A 34 4.15 20.74 -0.70
C PRO A 34 4.75 19.81 -1.74
N ALA A 35 4.02 18.74 -2.05
CA ALA A 35 4.52 17.66 -2.88
C ALA A 35 4.26 17.93 -4.36
N GLY A 36 5.19 17.48 -5.20
CA GLY A 36 5.06 17.58 -6.65
C GLY A 36 4.04 16.58 -7.22
N PRO A 37 3.74 16.66 -8.52
CA PRO A 37 3.00 15.59 -9.19
C PRO A 37 3.80 14.29 -9.15
N VAL A 38 3.12 13.16 -8.92
CA VAL A 38 3.78 11.84 -8.90
C VAL A 38 4.24 11.46 -10.30
N GLN A 39 5.56 11.35 -10.47
CA GLN A 39 6.21 11.03 -11.75
C GLN A 39 6.19 9.52 -12.00
N ARG A 40 6.40 8.73 -10.93
CA ARG A 40 6.48 7.27 -10.99
C ARG A 40 5.87 6.61 -9.75
N LEU A 41 5.19 5.49 -9.96
CA LEU A 41 4.84 4.51 -8.94
C LEU A 41 5.72 3.27 -9.09
N VAL A 42 6.14 2.68 -7.97
CA VAL A 42 6.77 1.36 -7.95
C VAL A 42 5.98 0.44 -7.03
N VAL A 43 5.45 -0.66 -7.55
CA VAL A 43 4.72 -1.69 -6.80
C VAL A 43 5.62 -2.90 -6.61
N SER A 44 5.91 -3.27 -5.36
CA SER A 44 6.58 -4.53 -5.03
C SER A 44 5.57 -5.64 -4.77
N VAL A 45 5.69 -6.74 -5.51
CA VAL A 45 4.88 -7.94 -5.27
C VAL A 45 5.37 -8.69 -4.02
N THR A 46 6.67 -8.89 -3.79
CA THR A 46 7.14 -9.57 -2.57
C THR A 46 6.82 -8.79 -1.30
N GLU A 47 6.93 -7.45 -1.31
CA GLU A 47 6.72 -6.62 -0.12
C GLU A 47 5.26 -6.18 0.07
N GLN A 48 4.38 -6.44 -0.90
CA GLN A 48 2.97 -6.01 -0.93
C GLN A 48 2.81 -4.51 -0.60
N GLN A 49 3.69 -3.70 -1.18
CA GLN A 49 3.80 -2.26 -0.94
C GLN A 49 3.97 -1.49 -2.26
N MET A 50 3.59 -0.22 -2.25
CA MET A 50 3.78 0.70 -3.37
C MET A 50 4.42 2.00 -2.89
N VAL A 51 5.41 2.50 -3.63
CA VAL A 51 6.09 3.77 -3.34
C VAL A 51 5.84 4.77 -4.46
N THR A 52 5.57 6.01 -4.07
CA THR A 52 5.51 7.18 -4.98
C THR A 52 6.87 7.83 -5.08
N PHE A 53 7.25 8.22 -6.30
CA PHE A 53 8.47 8.96 -6.59
C PHE A 53 8.14 10.34 -7.20
N GLU A 54 8.77 11.36 -6.64
CA GLU A 54 8.78 12.74 -7.12
C GLU A 54 10.24 13.17 -7.18
N ASP A 55 10.70 13.65 -8.33
CA ASP A 55 12.11 14.01 -8.60
C ASP A 55 13.09 12.88 -8.27
N ASN A 56 12.70 11.64 -8.64
CA ASN A 56 13.37 10.38 -8.30
C ASN A 56 13.58 10.12 -6.79
N ARG A 57 12.90 10.85 -5.90
CA ARG A 57 12.94 10.64 -4.44
C ARG A 57 11.67 9.93 -3.96
N PRO A 58 11.76 8.93 -3.06
CA PRO A 58 10.61 8.27 -2.51
C PRO A 58 9.89 9.24 -1.57
N ARG A 59 8.57 9.42 -1.73
CA ARG A 59 7.78 10.38 -0.94
C ARG A 59 6.76 9.74 -0.03
N ARG A 60 6.01 8.75 -0.52
CA ARG A 60 4.95 8.05 0.23
C ARG A 60 5.01 6.56 -0.03
N LEU A 61 4.76 5.80 1.03
CA LEU A 61 4.62 4.34 1.05
C LEU A 61 3.15 4.01 1.27
N TYR A 62 2.61 3.09 0.48
CA TYR A 62 1.25 2.56 0.61
C TYR A 62 1.29 1.05 0.79
N GLN A 63 0.39 0.52 1.61
CA GLN A 63 0.13 -0.92 1.67
C GLN A 63 -0.78 -1.30 0.51
N VAL A 64 -0.48 -2.42 -0.17
CA VAL A 64 -1.31 -2.93 -1.26
C VAL A 64 -1.63 -4.41 -1.07
N SER A 65 -2.53 -4.94 -1.90
CA SER A 65 -2.67 -6.39 -2.11
C SER A 65 -2.65 -6.68 -3.62
N THR A 66 -1.71 -7.50 -4.09
CA THR A 66 -1.65 -7.98 -5.48
C THR A 66 -2.41 -9.30 -5.64
N SER A 67 -2.26 -9.97 -6.79
CA SER A 67 -2.93 -11.25 -7.05
C SER A 67 -2.47 -12.39 -6.16
N ARG A 68 -3.43 -13.14 -5.60
CA ARG A 68 -3.19 -14.41 -4.91
C ARG A 68 -2.60 -15.50 -5.81
N PHE A 69 -2.78 -15.35 -7.13
CA PHE A 69 -2.34 -16.33 -8.12
C PHE A 69 -0.88 -16.11 -8.55
N GLY A 70 -0.22 -15.03 -8.12
CA GLY A 70 1.15 -14.70 -8.51
C GLY A 70 1.23 -13.72 -9.68
N THR A 71 2.28 -13.85 -10.51
CA THR A 71 2.66 -12.82 -11.49
C THR A 71 2.70 -13.31 -12.93
N GLY A 72 2.33 -12.44 -13.87
CA GLY A 72 2.17 -12.79 -15.28
C GLY A 72 1.25 -11.83 -16.04
N GLY A 73 1.51 -11.67 -17.35
CA GLY A 73 0.77 -10.77 -18.23
C GLY A 73 -0.05 -11.48 -19.32
N GLN A 74 -0.08 -12.81 -19.32
CA GLN A 74 -0.82 -13.62 -20.29
C GLN A 74 -2.33 -13.34 -20.21
N ARG A 75 -2.97 -13.29 -21.39
CA ARG A 75 -4.43 -13.16 -21.54
C ARG A 75 -5.17 -14.28 -20.80
N GLY A 76 -6.34 -13.98 -20.25
CA GLY A 76 -7.17 -14.96 -19.51
C GLY A 76 -6.64 -15.40 -18.14
N THR A 77 -5.49 -14.91 -17.68
CA THR A 77 -4.98 -15.21 -16.33
C THR A 77 -5.49 -14.23 -15.29
N TYR A 78 -5.38 -14.60 -14.01
CA TYR A 78 -5.62 -13.72 -12.85
C TYR A 78 -4.32 -13.20 -12.21
N PHE A 79 -3.17 -13.31 -12.89
CA PHE A 79 -1.89 -12.88 -12.35
C PHE A 79 -1.70 -11.36 -12.36
N THR A 80 -0.92 -10.79 -11.44
CA THR A 80 -0.51 -9.38 -11.54
C THR A 80 0.60 -9.23 -12.58
N PRO A 81 0.46 -8.36 -13.60
CA PRO A 81 1.51 -8.16 -14.60
C PRO A 81 2.74 -7.49 -13.98
N LEU A 82 3.92 -7.89 -14.43
CA LEU A 82 5.19 -7.24 -14.09
C LEU A 82 5.63 -6.30 -15.21
N GLY A 83 6.59 -5.43 -14.91
CA GLY A 83 7.29 -4.58 -15.87
C GLY A 83 6.77 -3.15 -15.91
N HIS A 84 6.92 -2.50 -17.06
CA HIS A 84 6.54 -1.09 -17.26
C HIS A 84 5.08 -0.95 -17.71
N LEU A 85 4.32 -0.14 -16.98
CA LEU A 85 2.92 0.19 -17.19
C LEU A 85 2.71 1.71 -17.10
N GLU A 86 1.53 2.16 -17.50
CA GLU A 86 1.13 3.58 -17.53
C GLU A 86 -0.31 3.74 -17.02
N VAL A 87 -0.59 4.84 -16.31
CA VAL A 87 -1.96 5.26 -15.97
C VAL A 87 -2.65 5.84 -17.20
N VAL A 88 -3.75 5.24 -17.63
CA VAL A 88 -4.55 5.72 -18.78
C VAL A 88 -5.90 6.32 -18.40
N GLU A 89 -6.41 6.04 -17.21
CA GLU A 89 -7.71 6.54 -16.74
C GLU A 89 -7.71 6.63 -15.21
N ILE A 90 -8.42 7.61 -14.65
CA ILE A 90 -8.68 7.70 -13.21
C ILE A 90 -10.18 7.96 -13.03
N ILE A 91 -10.85 7.10 -12.29
CA ILE A 91 -12.31 7.00 -12.17
C ILE A 91 -12.73 7.18 -10.71
N GLY A 92 -13.86 7.85 -10.52
CA GLY A 92 -14.56 7.96 -9.24
C GLY A 92 -14.25 9.22 -8.44
N GLN A 93 -13.57 10.21 -9.02
CA GLN A 93 -13.38 11.53 -8.42
C GLN A 93 -14.73 12.10 -7.94
N GLY A 94 -14.72 12.77 -6.78
CA GLY A 94 -15.93 13.28 -6.12
C GLY A 94 -16.81 12.21 -5.44
N LEU A 95 -16.72 10.92 -5.79
CA LEU A 95 -17.55 9.89 -5.17
C LEU A 95 -17.21 9.67 -3.68
N PRO A 96 -18.19 9.28 -2.84
CA PRO A 96 -17.95 8.95 -1.44
C PRO A 96 -17.01 7.76 -1.24
N VAL A 97 -16.45 7.65 -0.03
CA VAL A 97 -15.71 6.47 0.43
C VAL A 97 -16.62 5.25 0.38
N GLY A 98 -16.12 4.10 -0.08
CA GLY A 98 -16.88 2.86 -0.22
C GLY A 98 -17.81 2.81 -1.43
N ALA A 99 -17.87 3.86 -2.26
CA ALA A 99 -18.69 3.89 -3.48
C ALA A 99 -18.33 2.72 -4.41
N LYS A 100 -19.28 1.82 -4.65
CA LYS A 100 -19.08 0.61 -5.46
C LYS A 100 -19.00 0.93 -6.94
N LEU A 101 -17.95 0.45 -7.59
CA LEU A 101 -17.69 0.68 -9.01
C LEU A 101 -17.82 -0.63 -9.79
N LYS A 102 -18.67 -0.62 -10.83
CA LYS A 102 -18.83 -1.73 -11.80
C LYS A 102 -18.66 -1.18 -13.20
N ALA A 103 -17.74 -1.76 -13.99
CA ALA A 103 -17.42 -1.30 -15.34
C ALA A 103 -17.12 0.23 -15.43
N GLY A 104 -16.48 0.79 -14.39
CA GLY A 104 -16.16 2.22 -14.30
C GLY A 104 -17.30 3.12 -13.79
N GLN A 105 -18.51 2.59 -13.57
CA GLN A 105 -19.68 3.36 -13.13
C GLN A 105 -20.00 3.14 -11.65
N HIS A 106 -20.43 4.18 -10.94
CA HIS A 106 -20.96 4.07 -9.58
C HIS A 106 -22.32 3.37 -9.60
N THR A 107 -22.52 2.36 -8.74
CA THR A 107 -23.77 1.61 -8.69
C THR A 107 -24.79 2.16 -7.69
N GLY A 108 -24.59 3.37 -7.15
CA GLY A 108 -25.36 3.94 -6.03
C GLY A 108 -25.04 3.35 -4.66
N GLU A 109 -24.51 2.13 -4.61
CA GLU A 109 -24.18 1.40 -3.37
C GLU A 109 -22.89 1.94 -2.71
N ILE A 110 -22.90 1.97 -1.38
CA ILE A 110 -21.73 2.23 -0.53
C ILE A 110 -21.44 0.94 0.26
N VAL A 111 -20.22 0.42 0.13
CA VAL A 111 -19.78 -0.82 0.78
C VAL A 111 -18.87 -0.45 1.96
N PRO A 112 -19.24 -0.79 3.21
CA PRO A 112 -18.37 -0.59 4.37
C PRO A 112 -17.06 -1.37 4.28
N VAL A 113 -16.03 -0.85 4.95
CA VAL A 113 -14.75 -1.56 5.11
C VAL A 113 -14.97 -2.87 5.86
N ASN A 114 -14.40 -3.96 5.33
CA ASN A 114 -14.54 -5.35 5.76
C ASN A 114 -16.00 -5.86 5.85
N ALA A 115 -16.91 -5.29 5.07
CA ALA A 115 -18.27 -5.83 4.93
C ALA A 115 -18.27 -7.29 4.44
N LEU A 116 -19.12 -8.13 5.02
CA LEU A 116 -19.31 -9.52 4.59
C LEU A 116 -19.95 -9.57 3.20
N GLY A 117 -19.40 -10.40 2.30
CA GLY A 117 -19.96 -10.62 0.97
C GLY A 117 -18.88 -10.83 -0.09
N ARG A 118 -19.10 -10.23 -1.27
CA ARG A 118 -18.15 -10.27 -2.40
C ARG A 118 -17.04 -9.23 -2.21
N ASP A 119 -16.01 -9.29 -3.05
CA ASP A 119 -14.93 -8.29 -3.17
C ASP A 119 -15.19 -7.35 -4.36
N PRO A 120 -16.09 -6.35 -4.25
CA PRO A 120 -16.27 -5.33 -5.26
C PRO A 120 -15.09 -4.34 -5.25
N ILE A 121 -14.87 -3.73 -6.41
CA ILE A 121 -14.04 -2.54 -6.53
C ILE A 121 -14.81 -1.36 -5.92
N VAL A 122 -14.15 -0.56 -5.08
CA VAL A 122 -14.77 0.59 -4.39
C VAL A 122 -13.91 1.85 -4.45
N THR A 123 -14.53 2.98 -4.10
CA THR A 123 -13.89 4.28 -3.85
C THR A 123 -13.29 4.93 -5.09
N ARG A 124 -12.17 4.44 -5.62
CA ARG A 124 -11.50 4.97 -6.82
C ARG A 124 -10.90 3.82 -7.64
N VAL A 125 -10.72 4.06 -8.94
CA VAL A 125 -10.03 3.15 -9.87
C VAL A 125 -9.03 3.94 -10.69
N ILE A 126 -7.82 3.41 -10.84
CA ILE A 126 -6.77 3.88 -11.74
C ILE A 126 -6.54 2.76 -12.75
N ARG A 127 -6.90 2.99 -14.02
CA ARG A 127 -6.74 2.00 -15.09
C ARG A 127 -5.32 2.02 -15.64
N LEU A 128 -4.75 0.84 -15.83
CA LEU A 128 -3.40 0.67 -16.33
C LEU A 128 -3.36 0.12 -17.76
N ARG A 129 -2.36 0.56 -18.51
CA ARG A 129 -1.93 -0.02 -19.80
C ARG A 129 -0.53 -0.60 -19.65
N GLY A 130 -0.28 -1.74 -20.31
CA GLY A 130 1.05 -2.33 -20.39
C GLY A 130 1.87 -1.70 -21.51
N LEU A 131 3.15 -1.39 -21.24
CA LEU A 131 4.08 -0.80 -22.22
C LEU A 131 5.04 -1.82 -22.84
N GLU A 132 4.96 -3.09 -22.44
CA GLU A 132 5.89 -4.14 -22.85
C GLU A 132 5.15 -5.35 -23.42
N ARG A 133 5.81 -6.11 -24.32
CA ARG A 133 5.26 -7.37 -24.87
C ARG A 133 4.82 -8.35 -23.78
N ARG A 134 5.48 -8.35 -22.62
CA ARG A 134 5.16 -9.24 -21.49
C ARG A 134 3.87 -8.87 -20.75
N ASN A 135 3.39 -7.63 -20.88
CA ASN A 135 2.24 -7.09 -20.15
C ASN A 135 1.20 -6.40 -21.06
N LEU A 136 1.33 -6.54 -22.38
CA LEU A 136 0.44 -6.00 -23.43
C LEU A 136 -1.07 -6.11 -23.09
N TRP A 137 -1.50 -7.27 -22.58
CA TRP A 137 -2.91 -7.55 -22.27
C TRP A 137 -3.43 -6.90 -20.97
N THR A 138 -2.64 -6.10 -20.26
CA THR A 138 -3.01 -5.44 -18.98
C THR A 138 -4.34 -4.70 -19.05
N GLN A 139 -4.56 -3.92 -20.13
CA GLN A 139 -5.77 -3.10 -20.28
C GLN A 139 -7.00 -3.95 -20.62
N GLU A 140 -6.87 -4.95 -21.51
CA GLU A 140 -7.95 -5.90 -21.82
C GLU A 140 -8.34 -6.72 -20.59
N ARG A 141 -7.34 -7.16 -19.81
CA ARG A 141 -7.52 -7.88 -18.54
C ARG A 141 -8.04 -7.01 -17.40
N MET A 142 -8.33 -5.73 -17.64
CA MET A 142 -8.89 -4.81 -16.65
C MET A 142 -8.05 -4.70 -15.37
N ILE A 143 -6.72 -4.71 -15.50
CA ILE A 143 -5.82 -4.58 -14.36
C ILE A 143 -5.78 -3.13 -13.88
N TYR A 144 -6.16 -2.91 -12.62
CA TYR A 144 -6.29 -1.59 -12.01
C TYR A 144 -5.48 -1.48 -10.72
N ILE A 145 -5.17 -0.23 -10.33
CA ILE A 145 -4.97 0.11 -8.91
C ILE A 145 -6.33 0.61 -8.40
N HIS A 146 -6.87 0.04 -7.31
CA HIS A 146 -8.22 0.39 -6.86
C HIS A 146 -8.44 0.29 -5.35
N GLY A 147 -9.45 1.00 -4.84
CA GLY A 147 -9.93 0.84 -3.47
C GLY A 147 -10.64 -0.50 -3.27
N THR A 148 -10.49 -1.10 -2.08
CA THR A 148 -11.12 -2.38 -1.73
C THR A 148 -11.87 -2.28 -0.40
N PRO A 149 -12.98 -3.03 -0.19
CA PRO A 149 -13.58 -3.14 1.12
C PRO A 149 -12.78 -4.09 2.03
N GLU A 150 -12.17 -5.17 1.55
CA GLU A 150 -11.40 -6.10 2.43
C GLU A 150 -9.99 -5.55 2.77
N GLU A 151 -9.94 -4.38 3.40
CA GLU A 151 -8.69 -3.73 3.82
C GLU A 151 -7.89 -4.59 4.82
N SER A 152 -8.56 -5.50 5.54
CA SER A 152 -7.93 -6.53 6.38
C SER A 152 -7.00 -7.50 5.63
N LYS A 153 -7.08 -7.57 4.29
CA LYS A 153 -6.21 -8.41 3.43
C LYS A 153 -5.05 -7.64 2.79
N LEU A 154 -4.92 -6.34 3.03
CA LEU A 154 -3.75 -5.57 2.58
C LEU A 154 -2.46 -6.15 3.19
N LYS A 155 -1.33 -5.93 2.51
CA LYS A 155 -0.04 -6.59 2.76
C LYS A 155 0.01 -8.10 2.49
N THR A 156 -1.07 -8.71 1.98
CA THR A 156 -1.08 -10.12 1.54
C THR A 156 -1.64 -10.26 0.12
N PRO A 157 -1.16 -11.20 -0.71
CA PRO A 157 -1.72 -11.40 -2.04
C PRO A 157 -3.15 -11.97 -1.98
N ALA A 158 -4.17 -11.17 -2.31
CA ALA A 158 -5.59 -11.55 -2.22
C ALA A 158 -6.41 -11.32 -3.51
N SER A 159 -5.94 -10.49 -4.45
CA SER A 159 -6.69 -10.06 -5.63
C SER A 159 -6.75 -11.12 -6.75
N TYR A 160 -7.45 -10.79 -7.84
CA TYR A 160 -7.51 -11.55 -9.10
C TYR A 160 -6.67 -10.92 -10.24
N GLY A 161 -5.66 -10.12 -9.90
CA GLY A 161 -4.74 -9.48 -10.87
C GLY A 161 -4.43 -8.03 -10.52
N CYS A 162 -5.44 -7.29 -10.06
CA CYS A 162 -5.35 -5.88 -9.67
C CYS A 162 -4.49 -5.62 -8.44
N ILE A 163 -4.19 -4.34 -8.20
CA ILE A 163 -3.49 -3.83 -7.04
C ILE A 163 -4.52 -3.14 -6.14
N ARG A 164 -4.86 -3.78 -5.03
CA ARG A 164 -5.84 -3.29 -4.06
C ARG A 164 -5.18 -2.31 -3.09
N MET A 165 -5.90 -1.26 -2.69
CA MET A 165 -5.49 -0.24 -1.72
C MET A 165 -6.60 0.03 -0.70
N ALA A 166 -6.24 0.54 0.48
CA ALA A 166 -7.21 1.15 1.38
C ALA A 166 -7.90 2.34 0.71
N SER A 167 -9.18 2.54 1.00
CA SER A 167 -10.02 3.59 0.41
C SER A 167 -9.47 4.99 0.69
N ALA A 168 -8.97 5.23 1.91
CA ALA A 168 -8.33 6.50 2.27
C ALA A 168 -7.00 6.73 1.53
N ASP A 169 -6.22 5.66 1.28
CA ASP A 169 -4.94 5.75 0.58
C ASP A 169 -5.11 6.01 -0.92
N ILE A 170 -6.08 5.37 -1.58
CA ILE A 170 -6.29 5.63 -2.99
C ILE A 170 -6.92 7.01 -3.25
N ILE A 171 -7.76 7.52 -2.34
CA ILE A 171 -8.21 8.92 -2.40
C ILE A 171 -7.02 9.87 -2.33
N ARG A 172 -6.07 9.65 -1.40
CA ARG A 172 -4.82 10.41 -1.33
C ARG A 172 -4.04 10.28 -2.64
N LEU A 173 -3.80 9.08 -3.15
CA LEU A 173 -3.05 8.85 -4.38
C LEU A 173 -3.65 9.61 -5.58
N CYS A 174 -4.98 9.57 -5.73
CA CYS A 174 -5.69 10.27 -6.80
C CYS A 174 -5.59 11.81 -6.75
N GLN A 175 -5.08 12.41 -5.67
CA GLN A 175 -4.79 13.86 -5.62
C GLN A 175 -3.48 14.23 -6.34
N TRP A 176 -2.52 13.30 -6.44
CA TRP A 176 -1.15 13.59 -6.91
C TRP A 176 -0.78 12.87 -8.20
N ILE A 177 -1.49 11.80 -8.55
CA ILE A 177 -1.29 11.00 -9.77
C ILE A 177 -1.98 11.64 -10.98
N LYS A 178 -1.44 11.44 -12.18
CA LYS A 178 -2.01 11.93 -13.44
C LYS A 178 -2.10 10.81 -14.48
N ILE A 179 -2.90 11.03 -15.52
CA ILE A 179 -2.82 10.23 -16.75
C ILE A 179 -1.40 10.41 -17.32
N GLY A 180 -0.78 9.33 -17.78
CA GLY A 180 0.63 9.28 -18.17
C GLY A 180 1.62 9.04 -17.03
N THR A 181 1.20 8.99 -15.75
CA THR A 181 2.11 8.57 -14.67
C THR A 181 2.60 7.14 -14.91
N ARG A 182 3.92 6.94 -14.88
CA ARG A 182 4.56 5.64 -15.04
C ARG A 182 4.33 4.75 -13.82
N VAL A 183 4.06 3.47 -14.05
CA VAL A 183 3.87 2.46 -13.00
C VAL A 183 4.80 1.28 -13.29
N ASP A 184 5.77 1.04 -12.40
CA ASP A 184 6.68 -0.09 -12.48
C ASP A 184 6.23 -1.18 -11.49
N ILE A 185 5.86 -2.36 -11.97
CA ILE A 185 5.50 -3.49 -11.10
C ILE A 185 6.67 -4.50 -11.08
N VAL A 186 7.29 -4.66 -9.91
CA VAL A 186 8.48 -5.49 -9.71
C VAL A 186 8.17 -6.70 -8.84
N ALA A 187 8.82 -7.83 -9.15
CA ALA A 187 8.66 -9.05 -8.37
C ALA A 187 9.25 -8.89 -6.96
N GLY A 188 10.52 -8.49 -6.88
CA GLY A 188 11.26 -8.30 -5.63
C GLY A 188 10.93 -6.99 -4.91
N LYS A 189 11.86 -6.54 -4.07
CA LYS A 189 11.72 -5.32 -3.27
C LYS A 189 11.54 -4.06 -4.12
N VAL A 190 10.96 -3.01 -3.54
CA VAL A 190 11.06 -1.66 -4.12
C VAL A 190 12.55 -1.32 -4.26
N PRO A 191 13.06 -1.00 -5.46
CA PRO A 191 14.46 -0.65 -5.63
C PRO A 191 14.83 0.58 -4.79
N ALA A 192 16.07 0.62 -4.32
CA ALA A 192 16.58 1.84 -3.69
C ALA A 192 16.47 3.00 -4.70
N PRO A 193 16.24 4.26 -4.26
CA PRO A 193 15.93 5.36 -5.17
C PRO A 193 16.99 5.62 -6.25
N ASN A 194 18.25 5.33 -5.93
CA ASN A 194 19.42 5.41 -6.82
C ASN A 194 19.58 4.22 -7.79
N LEU A 195 18.68 3.23 -7.74
CA LEU A 195 18.65 2.04 -8.58
C LEU A 195 17.42 1.99 -9.50
N LEU A 196 16.64 3.07 -9.55
CA LEU A 196 15.55 3.22 -10.50
C LEU A 196 16.08 3.81 -11.81
N PRO A 197 15.69 3.26 -12.99
CA PRO A 197 16.11 3.77 -14.30
C PRO A 197 15.41 5.08 -14.67
#